data_AF-A0A5C8MS13-F1
#
_entry.id   AF-A0A5C8MS13-F1
#
_cell.length_a   1.000
_cell.length_b   1.000
_cell.length_c   1.000
_cell.angle_alpha   90.00
_cell.angle_beta   90.00
_cell.angle_gamma   90.00
#
_symmetry.space_group_name_H-M   'P 1'
#
loop_
_entity.id
_entity.type
_entity.pdbx_description
1 polymer ?
#
loop_
_entity_poly.entity_id
_entity_poly.type
_entity_poly.pdbx_seq_one_letter_code
_entity_poly.pdbx_strand_id
1 'polypeptide(L)'
;MMVKLAFTNIGMVEKAEIELNGLVCIAGENDTGKSTVGKLLFSIVYALNHFEEMFEQDRTHYLLNQAELFYFRLRRLIRLSDEDRLFFGVEFQHELSHWLNSEENVTEKLTATIEKRLLKLEHLHLDEEGKNLLADMLTETIDFLNVARDEEKIKQEAVEMVMRSEFQKSISRLNNENAESLVSITENHQEILRLALKNNRLTEFKLGDPLYYKDVIYIESPFVFYFIDLLQRFMARRLMQRTNRDQSIPYHLKDLFEKLKSKNPQMFS
;
A
#
# COMPACT_ATOMS: atom_id res chain seq x y z
N MET A 1 -16.41 10.54 -25.64
CA MET A 1 -15.89 9.37 -24.90
C MET A 1 -16.87 9.07 -23.81
N MET A 2 -17.38 7.84 -23.73
CA MET A 2 -18.38 7.46 -22.74
C MET A 2 -17.74 6.51 -21.73
N VAL A 3 -17.41 7.02 -20.56
CA VAL A 3 -16.92 6.20 -19.44
C VAL A 3 -18.10 5.91 -18.52
N LYS A 4 -18.26 4.67 -18.08
CA LYS A 4 -19.36 4.26 -17.21
C LYS A 4 -18.84 3.40 -16.06
N LEU A 5 -19.21 3.78 -14.85
CA LEU A 5 -19.03 2.98 -13.64
C LEU A 5 -20.32 2.21 -13.36
N ALA A 6 -20.23 0.89 -13.19
CA ALA A 6 -21.32 0.06 -12.72
C ALA A 6 -20.87 -0.76 -11.51
N PHE A 7 -21.73 -0.92 -10.51
CA PHE A 7 -21.42 -1.77 -9.38
C PHE A 7 -22.66 -2.31 -8.67
N THR A 8 -22.48 -3.42 -7.95
CA THR A 8 -23.50 -4.06 -7.12
C THR A 8 -22.96 -4.38 -5.73
N ASN A 9 -23.85 -4.30 -4.74
CA ASN A 9 -23.59 -4.67 -3.34
C ASN A 9 -22.36 -3.97 -2.70
N ILE A 10 -22.11 -2.70 -3.01
CA ILE A 10 -21.03 -1.91 -2.38
C ILE A 10 -21.62 -0.93 -1.36
N GLY A 11 -21.15 -0.98 -0.12
CA GLY A 11 -21.64 -0.15 0.98
C GLY A 11 -23.17 -0.28 1.17
N MET A 12 -23.88 0.84 1.08
CA MET A 12 -25.35 0.86 1.18
C MET A 12 -26.08 0.65 -0.17
N VAL A 13 -25.34 0.58 -1.27
CA VAL A 13 -25.90 0.60 -2.63
C VAL A 13 -26.02 -0.82 -3.18
N GLU A 14 -27.23 -1.22 -3.53
CA GLU A 14 -27.50 -2.53 -4.12
C GLU A 14 -27.05 -2.63 -5.58
N LYS A 15 -27.39 -1.61 -6.38
CA LYS A 15 -26.99 -1.49 -7.78
C LYS A 15 -26.87 -0.03 -8.16
N ALA A 16 -25.82 0.33 -8.90
CA ALA A 16 -25.68 1.64 -9.51
C ALA A 16 -25.00 1.54 -10.88
N GLU A 17 -25.39 2.44 -11.77
CA GLU A 17 -24.82 2.63 -13.10
C GLU A 17 -24.71 4.14 -13.34
N ILE A 18 -23.49 4.66 -13.50
CA ILE A 18 -23.20 6.09 -13.57
C ILE A 18 -22.35 6.37 -14.80
N GLU A 19 -22.81 7.27 -15.67
CA GLU A 19 -22.03 7.78 -16.80
C GLU A 19 -21.16 8.97 -16.36
N LEU A 20 -19.86 8.90 -16.65
CA LEU A 20 -18.85 9.87 -16.25
C LEU A 20 -18.49 10.81 -17.40
N ASN A 21 -19.47 11.57 -17.88
CA ASN A 21 -19.35 12.46 -19.05
C ASN A 21 -19.12 13.92 -18.63
N GLY A 22 -17.88 14.25 -18.26
CA GLY A 22 -17.52 15.61 -17.83
C GLY A 22 -18.00 15.92 -16.41
N LEU A 23 -18.98 16.82 -16.27
CA LEU A 23 -19.55 17.17 -14.96
C LEU A 23 -20.77 16.30 -14.66
N VAL A 24 -20.68 15.49 -13.59
CA VAL A 24 -21.76 14.61 -13.13
C VAL A 24 -22.24 15.06 -11.76
N CYS A 25 -23.55 15.24 -11.61
CA CYS A 25 -24.19 15.54 -10.33
C CYS A 25 -24.95 14.31 -9.83
N ILE A 26 -24.60 13.83 -8.64
CA ILE A 26 -25.32 12.74 -7.95
C ILE A 26 -26.06 13.37 -6.77
N ALA A 27 -27.39 13.42 -6.87
CA ALA A 27 -28.27 13.97 -5.85
C ALA A 27 -29.13 12.87 -5.20
N GLY A 28 -29.56 13.10 -3.96
CA GLY A 28 -30.35 12.17 -3.17
C GLY A 28 -30.28 12.51 -1.69
N GLU A 29 -31.15 11.91 -0.88
CA GLU A 29 -31.17 12.10 0.58
C GLU A 29 -29.83 11.73 1.23
N ASN A 30 -29.55 12.22 2.43
CA ASN A 30 -28.34 11.83 3.16
C ASN A 30 -28.31 10.30 3.39
N ASP A 31 -27.10 9.74 3.46
CA ASP A 31 -26.87 8.30 3.69
C ASP A 31 -27.45 7.33 2.65
N THR A 32 -27.76 7.83 1.46
CA THR A 32 -28.21 7.00 0.32
C THR A 32 -27.07 6.38 -0.50
N GLY A 33 -25.83 6.49 -0.04
CA GLY A 33 -24.66 5.93 -0.74
C GLY A 33 -24.00 6.84 -1.78
N LYS A 34 -24.27 8.14 -1.78
CA LYS A 34 -23.59 9.11 -2.68
C LYS A 34 -22.06 9.10 -2.49
N SER A 35 -21.59 9.03 -1.25
CA SER A 35 -20.16 8.94 -0.91
C SER A 35 -19.53 7.63 -1.39
N THR A 36 -20.31 6.54 -1.48
CA THR A 36 -19.85 5.24 -2.01
C THR A 36 -19.28 5.38 -3.41
N VAL A 37 -19.95 6.15 -4.28
CA VAL A 37 -19.49 6.38 -5.66
C VAL A 37 -18.14 7.09 -5.67
N GLY A 38 -18.01 8.17 -4.88
CA GLY A 38 -16.77 8.95 -4.79
C GLY A 38 -15.60 8.13 -4.23
N LYS A 39 -15.83 7.39 -3.14
CA LYS A 39 -14.81 6.50 -2.53
C LYS A 39 -14.39 5.40 -3.48
N LEU A 40 -15.32 4.81 -4.22
CA LEU A 40 -15.03 3.73 -5.17
C LEU A 40 -14.16 4.24 -6.33
N LEU A 41 -14.56 5.35 -6.96
CA LEU A 41 -13.78 5.98 -8.03
C LEU A 41 -12.40 6.40 -7.55
N PHE A 42 -12.32 7.06 -6.39
CA PHE A 42 -11.06 7.43 -5.78
C PHE A 42 -10.18 6.21 -5.56
N SER A 43 -10.70 5.16 -4.91
CA SER A 43 -9.90 3.99 -4.56
C SER A 43 -9.29 3.32 -5.78
N ILE A 44 -10.08 3.17 -6.84
CA ILE A 44 -9.65 2.52 -8.08
C ILE A 44 -8.62 3.37 -8.83
N VAL A 45 -8.96 4.65 -9.09
CA VAL A 45 -8.09 5.53 -9.88
C VAL A 45 -6.79 5.82 -9.12
N TYR A 46 -6.87 6.09 -7.81
CA TYR A 46 -5.70 6.34 -6.99
C TYR A 46 -4.78 5.11 -6.95
N ALA A 47 -5.30 3.93 -6.61
CA ALA A 47 -4.49 2.72 -6.51
C ALA A 47 -3.80 2.35 -7.83
N LEU A 48 -4.52 2.39 -8.95
CA LEU A 48 -3.97 2.01 -10.26
C LEU A 48 -2.95 3.01 -10.81
N ASN A 49 -2.91 4.25 -10.30
CA ASN A 49 -1.88 5.23 -10.68
C ASN A 49 -0.72 5.30 -9.67
N HIS A 50 -0.83 4.70 -8.48
CA HIS A 50 0.21 4.74 -7.43
C HIS A 50 0.71 3.35 -6.99
N PHE A 51 0.30 2.27 -7.66
CA PHE A 51 0.63 0.89 -7.24
C PHE A 51 2.14 0.64 -7.15
N GLU A 52 2.95 1.23 -8.02
CA GLU A 52 4.41 1.09 -7.99
C GLU A 52 5.00 1.70 -6.71
N GLU A 53 4.64 2.95 -6.41
CA GLU A 53 5.11 3.64 -5.20
C GLU A 53 4.68 2.91 -3.93
N MET A 54 3.43 2.44 -3.90
CA MET A 54 2.88 1.68 -2.77
C MET A 54 3.64 0.37 -2.58
N PHE A 55 3.93 -0.35 -3.67
CA PHE A 55 4.70 -1.58 -3.63
C PHE A 55 6.13 -1.35 -3.13
N GLU A 56 6.82 -0.31 -3.62
CA GLU A 56 8.19 -0.01 -3.16
C GLU A 56 8.23 0.41 -1.68
N GLN A 57 7.20 1.10 -1.19
CA GLN A 57 7.05 1.42 0.24
C GLN A 57 6.87 0.15 1.08
N ASP A 58 5.97 -0.76 0.67
CA ASP A 58 5.73 -2.03 1.36
C ASP A 58 6.98 -2.93 1.35
N ARG A 59 7.67 -3.00 0.20
CA ARG A 59 8.94 -3.72 0.03
C ARG A 59 10.02 -3.17 0.96
N THR A 60 10.17 -1.85 1.01
CA THR A 60 11.11 -1.18 1.91
C THR A 60 10.82 -1.52 3.37
N HIS A 61 9.56 -1.40 3.77
CA HIS A 61 9.14 -1.71 5.13
C HIS A 61 9.40 -3.17 5.50
N TYR A 62 9.07 -4.10 4.59
CA TYR A 62 9.32 -5.53 4.78
C TYR A 62 10.80 -5.81 5.04
N LEU A 63 11.69 -5.32 4.17
CA LEU A 63 13.13 -5.59 4.27
C LEU A 63 13.75 -5.06 5.57
N LEU A 64 13.41 -3.82 5.94
CA LEU A 64 13.91 -3.22 7.17
C LEU A 64 13.40 -3.96 8.42
N ASN A 65 12.14 -4.41 8.39
CA ASN A 65 11.56 -5.21 9.46
C ASN A 65 12.21 -6.62 9.53
N GLN A 66 12.51 -7.27 8.41
CA GLN A 66 13.23 -8.55 8.41
C GLN A 66 14.63 -8.40 9.02
N ALA A 67 15.37 -7.37 8.65
CA ALA A 67 16.68 -7.08 9.24
C ALA A 67 16.61 -6.85 10.76
N GLU A 68 15.59 -6.14 11.23
CA GLU A 68 15.36 -5.92 12.65
C GLU A 68 14.99 -7.21 13.40
N LEU A 69 14.05 -7.98 12.86
CA LEU A 69 13.63 -9.27 13.45
C LEU A 69 14.80 -10.25 13.51
N PHE A 70 15.57 -10.35 12.42
CA PHE A 70 16.80 -11.12 12.37
C PHE A 70 17.76 -10.70 13.48
N TYR A 71 18.06 -9.40 13.60
CA TYR A 71 18.98 -8.90 14.61
C TYR A 71 18.48 -9.18 16.04
N PHE A 72 17.18 -9.00 16.30
CA PHE A 72 16.58 -9.31 17.58
C PHE A 72 16.60 -10.80 17.91
N ARG A 73 16.47 -11.68 16.91
CA ARG A 73 16.60 -13.11 17.09
C ARG A 73 18.04 -13.50 17.37
N LEU A 74 19.00 -12.99 16.59
CA LEU A 74 20.42 -13.24 16.75
C LEU A 74 20.93 -12.89 18.16
N ARG A 75 20.63 -11.68 18.65
CA ARG A 75 21.07 -11.23 19.99
C ARG A 75 20.43 -11.98 21.15
N ARG A 76 19.35 -12.73 20.90
CA ARG A 76 18.71 -13.60 21.90
C ARG A 76 19.38 -14.96 22.00
N LEU A 77 19.99 -15.42 20.90
CA LEU A 77 20.66 -16.72 20.84
C LEU A 77 22.08 -16.64 21.38
N ILE A 78 22.79 -15.54 21.14
CA ILE A 78 24.19 -15.39 21.58
C ILE A 78 24.52 -14.00 22.10
N ARG A 79 25.60 -13.93 22.89
CA ARG A 79 26.24 -12.68 23.25
C ARG A 79 27.16 -12.22 22.10
N LEU A 80 26.73 -11.17 21.41
CA LEU A 80 27.51 -10.55 20.33
C LEU A 80 28.63 -9.64 20.86
N SER A 81 29.73 -9.58 20.11
CA SER A 81 30.76 -8.53 20.25
C SER A 81 30.19 -7.17 19.84
N ASP A 82 30.88 -6.08 20.18
CA ASP A 82 30.42 -4.74 19.77
C ASP A 82 30.49 -4.55 18.25
N GLU A 83 31.47 -5.17 17.58
CA GLU A 83 31.58 -5.19 16.12
C GLU A 83 30.38 -5.91 15.49
N ASP A 84 30.03 -7.11 15.98
CA ASP A 84 28.92 -7.89 15.41
C ASP A 84 27.57 -7.21 15.68
N ARG A 85 27.42 -6.55 16.83
CA ARG A 85 26.21 -5.75 17.13
C ARG A 85 26.01 -4.62 16.11
N LEU A 86 27.10 -3.94 15.76
CA LEU A 86 27.06 -2.86 14.80
C LEU A 86 26.74 -3.40 13.40
N PHE A 87 27.45 -4.45 13.00
CA PHE A 87 27.36 -5.09 11.68
C PHE A 87 25.98 -5.66 11.35
N PHE A 88 25.39 -6.44 12.27
CA PHE A 88 24.07 -7.05 12.09
C PHE A 88 22.92 -6.13 12.49
N GLY A 89 23.20 -5.08 13.26
CA GLY A 89 22.22 -4.11 13.72
C GLY A 89 22.15 -2.88 12.81
N VAL A 90 22.75 -1.78 13.27
CA VAL A 90 22.58 -0.45 12.64
C VAL A 90 23.18 -0.40 11.23
N GLU A 91 24.35 -1.01 11.00
CA GLU A 91 24.96 -1.03 9.67
C GLU A 91 24.09 -1.78 8.66
N PHE A 92 23.50 -2.91 9.06
CA PHE A 92 22.63 -3.66 8.15
C PHE A 92 21.41 -2.84 7.74
N GLN A 93 20.72 -2.22 8.71
CA GLN A 93 19.59 -1.34 8.41
C GLN A 93 19.98 -0.14 7.54
N HIS A 94 21.17 0.43 7.78
CA HIS A 94 21.65 1.58 7.02
C HIS A 94 22.03 1.20 5.59
N GLU A 95 22.73 0.08 5.37
CA GLU A 95 23.06 -0.44 4.05
C GLU A 95 21.78 -0.73 3.24
N LEU A 96 20.80 -1.42 3.83
CA LEU A 96 19.50 -1.66 3.17
C LEU A 96 18.79 -0.35 2.81
N SER A 97 18.71 0.59 3.76
CA SER A 97 18.07 1.89 3.53
C SER A 97 18.78 2.70 2.44
N HIS A 98 20.11 2.63 2.37
CA HIS A 98 20.90 3.32 1.35
C HIS A 98 20.55 2.78 -0.05
N TRP A 99 20.56 1.45 -0.22
CA TRP A 99 20.29 0.85 -1.54
C TRP A 99 18.85 1.06 -1.99
N LEU A 100 17.88 1.02 -1.08
CA LEU A 100 16.47 1.27 -1.38
C LEU A 100 16.20 2.70 -1.89
N ASN A 101 17.07 3.66 -1.56
CA ASN A 101 16.96 5.05 -2.03
C ASN A 101 17.92 5.37 -3.20
N SER A 102 18.59 4.35 -3.76
CA SER A 102 19.56 4.54 -4.85
C SER A 102 18.93 4.28 -6.23
N GLU A 103 19.47 4.92 -7.28
CA GLU A 103 19.07 4.70 -8.68
C GLU A 103 19.80 3.49 -9.33
N GLU A 104 20.60 2.75 -8.56
CA GLU A 104 21.41 1.63 -9.06
C GLU A 104 20.60 0.33 -9.20
N ASN A 105 21.26 -0.78 -9.58
CA ASN A 105 20.66 -2.12 -9.61
C ASN A 105 20.30 -2.60 -8.18
N VAL A 106 19.17 -2.09 -7.66
CA VAL A 106 18.78 -2.18 -6.24
C VAL A 106 18.72 -3.63 -5.78
N THR A 107 18.11 -4.52 -6.56
CA THR A 107 17.94 -5.93 -6.16
C THR A 107 19.28 -6.63 -5.96
N GLU A 108 20.22 -6.47 -6.89
CA GLU A 108 21.55 -7.08 -6.80
C GLU A 108 22.32 -6.59 -5.56
N LYS A 109 22.27 -5.28 -5.28
CA LYS A 109 22.92 -4.69 -4.11
C LYS A 109 22.29 -5.14 -2.79
N LEU A 110 20.97 -5.25 -2.74
CA LEU A 110 20.26 -5.76 -1.56
C LEU A 110 20.61 -7.23 -1.30
N THR A 111 20.59 -8.07 -2.34
CA THR A 111 20.98 -9.48 -2.24
C THR A 111 22.41 -9.61 -1.74
N ALA A 112 23.38 -8.91 -2.34
CA ALA A 112 24.77 -8.92 -1.88
C ALA A 112 24.93 -8.44 -0.43
N THR A 113 24.12 -7.48 0.00
CA THR A 113 24.11 -6.98 1.39
C THR A 113 23.66 -8.07 2.37
N ILE A 114 22.65 -8.86 2.00
CA ILE A 114 22.12 -9.97 2.80
C ILE A 114 23.09 -11.16 2.79
N GLU A 115 23.67 -11.51 1.64
CA GLU A 115 24.69 -12.57 1.50
C GLU A 115 25.92 -12.26 2.36
N LYS A 116 26.35 -11.00 2.41
CA LYS A 116 27.40 -10.54 3.33
C LYS A 116 27.07 -10.85 4.81
N ARG A 117 25.78 -10.81 5.20
CA ARG A 117 25.33 -11.18 6.56
C ARG A 117 25.33 -12.68 6.77
N LEU A 118 24.87 -13.46 5.79
CA LEU A 118 24.96 -14.93 5.78
C LEU A 118 26.40 -15.40 5.99
N LEU A 119 27.36 -14.86 5.25
CA LEU A 119 28.77 -15.24 5.37
C LEU A 119 29.33 -14.96 6.79
N LYS A 120 29.05 -13.79 7.37
CA LYS A 120 29.50 -13.48 8.74
C LYS A 120 28.82 -14.37 9.77
N LEU A 121 27.55 -14.76 9.55
CA LEU A 121 26.80 -15.64 10.44
C LEU A 121 27.46 -17.02 10.60
N GLU A 122 28.06 -17.57 9.53
CA GLU A 122 28.74 -18.87 9.57
C GLU A 122 29.88 -18.92 10.60
N HIS A 123 30.57 -17.79 10.76
CA HIS A 123 31.70 -17.63 11.68
C HIS A 123 31.30 -17.39 13.15
N LEU A 124 30.02 -17.22 13.44
CA LEU A 124 29.54 -17.04 14.81
C LEU A 124 29.45 -18.38 15.55
N HIS A 125 29.73 -18.35 16.85
CA HIS A 125 29.61 -19.51 17.75
C HIS A 125 28.14 -19.74 18.17
N LEU A 126 27.33 -20.18 17.21
CA LEU A 126 25.95 -20.61 17.38
C LEU A 126 25.86 -22.14 17.28
N ASP A 127 24.82 -22.71 17.90
CA ASP A 127 24.43 -24.09 17.64
C ASP A 127 23.81 -24.23 16.23
N GLU A 128 23.80 -25.45 15.69
CA GLU A 128 23.33 -25.71 14.33
C GLU A 128 21.86 -25.29 14.13
N GLU A 129 21.01 -25.51 15.14
CA GLU A 129 19.59 -25.12 15.08
C GLU A 129 19.43 -23.59 15.02
N GLY A 130 20.16 -22.84 15.85
CA GLY A 130 20.16 -21.39 15.84
C GLY A 130 20.73 -20.80 14.55
N LYS A 131 21.78 -21.42 13.98
CA LYS A 131 22.34 -21.02 12.69
C LYS A 131 21.36 -21.23 11.56
N ASN A 132 20.78 -22.42 11.45
CA ASN A 132 19.83 -22.74 10.37
C ASN A 132 18.63 -21.79 10.41
N LEU A 133 18.05 -21.58 11.60
CA LEU A 133 16.93 -20.64 11.75
C LEU A 133 17.25 -19.23 11.24
N LEU A 134 18.43 -18.70 11.57
CA LEU A 134 18.84 -17.37 11.16
C LEU A 134 19.20 -17.29 9.68
N ALA A 135 19.83 -18.34 9.14
CA ALA A 135 20.15 -18.46 7.73
C ALA A 135 18.88 -18.55 6.88
N ASP A 136 17.88 -19.32 7.32
CA ASP A 136 16.58 -19.43 6.67
C ASP A 136 15.90 -18.06 6.59
N MET A 137 15.88 -17.27 7.68
CA MET A 137 15.32 -15.91 7.67
C MET A 137 15.97 -15.00 6.61
N LEU A 138 17.30 -15.06 6.48
CA LEU A 138 18.02 -14.25 5.48
C LEU A 138 17.77 -14.78 4.06
N THR A 139 17.71 -16.09 3.88
CA THR A 139 17.46 -16.74 2.59
C THR A 139 16.04 -16.45 2.09
N GLU A 140 15.03 -16.56 2.97
CA GLU A 140 13.65 -16.16 2.67
C GLU A 140 13.56 -14.68 2.23
N THR A 141 14.38 -13.81 2.83
CA THR A 141 14.46 -12.40 2.45
C THR A 141 15.05 -12.22 1.04
N ILE A 142 16.05 -13.02 0.66
CA ILE A 142 16.62 -13.04 -0.69
C ILE A 142 15.60 -13.59 -1.69
N ASP A 143 14.91 -14.67 -1.35
CA ASP A 143 13.89 -15.27 -2.20
C ASP A 143 12.79 -14.25 -2.50
N PHE A 144 12.32 -13.52 -1.48
CA PHE A 144 11.37 -12.42 -1.65
C PHE A 144 11.86 -11.35 -2.65
N LEU A 145 13.14 -10.99 -2.63
CA LEU A 145 13.73 -10.02 -3.56
C LEU A 145 13.80 -10.54 -5.01
N ASN A 146 13.94 -11.85 -5.18
CA ASN A 146 14.10 -12.50 -6.48
C ASN A 146 12.78 -12.95 -7.11
N VAL A 147 11.66 -12.91 -6.37
CA VAL A 147 10.33 -13.20 -6.94
C VAL A 147 10.05 -12.20 -8.06
N ALA A 148 9.72 -12.73 -9.24
CA ALA A 148 9.35 -11.92 -10.40
C ALA A 148 8.17 -11.01 -10.04
N ARG A 149 8.25 -9.74 -10.45
CA ARG A 149 7.18 -8.77 -10.23
C ARG A 149 5.95 -9.18 -11.03
N ASP A 150 4.94 -9.66 -10.34
CA ASP A 150 3.61 -9.86 -10.90
C ASP A 150 2.85 -8.53 -10.81
N GLU A 151 2.94 -7.74 -11.88
CA GLU A 151 2.33 -6.40 -11.95
C GLU A 151 0.81 -6.44 -11.73
N GLU A 152 0.13 -7.47 -12.24
CA GLU A 152 -1.31 -7.63 -12.07
C GLU A 152 -1.66 -7.88 -10.61
N LYS A 153 -0.91 -8.77 -9.93
CA LYS A 153 -1.05 -8.99 -8.50
C LYS A 153 -0.77 -7.75 -7.67
N ILE A 154 0.27 -6.98 -8.00
CA ILE A 154 0.60 -5.73 -7.29
C ILE A 154 -0.53 -4.72 -7.43
N LYS A 155 -1.10 -4.56 -8.64
CA LYS A 155 -2.26 -3.68 -8.86
C LYS A 155 -3.49 -4.15 -8.07
N GLN A 156 -3.75 -5.45 -8.05
CA GLN A 156 -4.82 -6.05 -7.27
C GLN A 156 -4.67 -5.74 -5.76
N GLU A 157 -3.47 -5.97 -5.21
CA GLU A 157 -3.18 -5.70 -3.79
C GLU A 157 -3.31 -4.22 -3.45
N ALA A 158 -2.85 -3.32 -4.34
CA ALA A 158 -3.00 -1.88 -4.19
C ALA A 158 -4.48 -1.47 -4.16
N VAL A 159 -5.30 -1.95 -5.10
CA VAL A 159 -6.74 -1.65 -5.13
C VAL A 159 -7.43 -2.13 -3.86
N GLU A 160 -7.15 -3.37 -3.43
CA GLU A 160 -7.72 -3.90 -2.20
C GLU A 160 -7.31 -3.06 -0.98
N MET A 161 -6.04 -2.67 -0.88
CA MET A 161 -5.53 -1.88 0.23
C MET A 161 -6.21 -0.51 0.34
N VAL A 162 -6.33 0.21 -0.79
CA VAL A 162 -6.98 1.53 -0.80
C VAL A 162 -8.47 1.40 -0.50
N MET A 163 -9.17 0.45 -1.14
CA MET A 163 -10.59 0.23 -0.87
C MET A 163 -10.83 -0.11 0.61
N ARG A 164 -10.01 -0.97 1.22
CA ARG A 164 -10.18 -1.31 2.64
C ARG A 164 -9.94 -0.12 3.57
N SER A 165 -9.03 0.79 3.21
CA SER A 165 -8.79 2.03 3.95
C SER A 165 -9.99 2.99 3.84
N GLU A 166 -10.46 3.26 2.61
CA GLU A 166 -11.52 4.23 2.33
C GLU A 166 -12.90 3.80 2.86
N PHE A 167 -13.17 2.49 2.84
CA PHE A 167 -14.43 1.92 3.32
C PHE A 167 -14.35 1.42 4.77
N GLN A 168 -13.28 1.74 5.51
CA GLN A 168 -13.10 1.31 6.91
C GLN A 168 -13.28 -0.21 7.08
N LYS A 169 -12.81 -0.99 6.09
CA LYS A 169 -12.92 -2.46 6.00
C LYS A 169 -14.33 -3.01 5.73
N SER A 170 -15.34 -2.17 5.54
CA SER A 170 -16.72 -2.55 5.20
C SER A 170 -17.08 -2.14 3.76
N ILE A 171 -16.47 -2.81 2.79
CA ILE A 171 -16.65 -2.53 1.35
C ILE A 171 -17.95 -3.16 0.85
N SER A 172 -18.14 -4.46 1.13
CA SER A 172 -19.32 -5.22 0.77
C SER A 172 -20.53 -4.77 1.58
N ARG A 173 -21.73 -5.04 1.04
CA ARG A 173 -22.99 -4.63 1.66
C ARG A 173 -23.11 -5.11 3.11
N LEU A 174 -23.40 -4.17 4.02
CA LEU A 174 -23.44 -4.37 5.48
C LEU A 174 -24.41 -5.45 5.97
N ASN A 175 -25.35 -5.91 5.13
CA ASN A 175 -26.44 -6.82 5.50
C ASN A 175 -26.50 -8.12 4.67
N ASN A 176 -25.47 -8.42 3.86
CA ASN A 176 -25.43 -9.66 3.09
C ASN A 176 -23.99 -10.09 2.82
N GLU A 177 -23.30 -10.61 3.84
CA GLU A 177 -21.89 -11.00 3.78
C GLU A 177 -21.60 -12.06 2.70
N ASN A 178 -22.59 -12.88 2.34
CA ASN A 178 -22.46 -13.90 1.31
C ASN A 178 -22.67 -13.40 -0.12
N ALA A 179 -23.19 -12.19 -0.31
CA ALA A 179 -23.41 -11.63 -1.63
C ALA A 179 -22.09 -11.17 -2.25
N GLU A 180 -21.81 -11.65 -3.45
CA GLU A 180 -20.72 -11.14 -4.27
C GLU A 180 -20.99 -9.67 -4.61
N SER A 181 -19.96 -8.84 -4.45
CA SER A 181 -19.98 -7.45 -4.86
C SER A 181 -19.21 -7.33 -6.17
N LEU A 182 -19.78 -6.67 -7.17
CA LEU A 182 -19.15 -6.52 -8.47
C LEU A 182 -18.95 -5.04 -8.76
N VAL A 183 -17.81 -4.71 -9.37
CA VAL A 183 -17.53 -3.37 -9.88
C VAL A 183 -16.98 -3.52 -11.29
N SER A 184 -17.49 -2.72 -12.22
CA SER A 184 -16.94 -2.63 -13.57
C SER A 184 -16.82 -1.18 -14.02
N ILE A 185 -15.76 -0.91 -14.79
CA ILE A 185 -15.58 0.33 -15.53
C ILE A 185 -15.54 -0.02 -17.01
N THR A 186 -16.41 0.62 -17.77
CA THR A 186 -16.45 0.45 -19.23
C THR A 186 -16.14 1.77 -19.93
N GLU A 187 -15.39 1.71 -21.03
CA GLU A 187 -15.07 2.84 -21.90
C GLU A 187 -15.54 2.51 -23.31
N ASN A 188 -16.44 3.33 -23.87
CA ASN A 188 -17.05 3.09 -25.19
C ASN A 188 -17.58 1.64 -25.36
N HIS A 189 -18.20 1.09 -24.31
CA HIS A 189 -18.78 -0.27 -24.25
C HIS A 189 -17.76 -1.42 -24.15
N GLN A 190 -16.47 -1.13 -24.07
CA GLN A 190 -15.44 -2.11 -23.74
C GLN A 190 -15.24 -2.17 -22.21
N GLU A 191 -15.19 -3.37 -21.63
CA GLU A 191 -14.86 -3.54 -20.21
C GLU A 191 -13.37 -3.34 -20.01
N ILE A 192 -13.01 -2.31 -19.24
CA ILE A 192 -11.63 -1.92 -18.94
C ILE A 192 -11.20 -2.49 -17.60
N LEU A 193 -12.09 -2.44 -16.61
CA LEU A 193 -11.85 -2.98 -15.29
C LEU A 193 -13.04 -3.84 -14.87
N ARG A 194 -12.73 -4.99 -14.27
CA ARG A 194 -13.70 -5.82 -13.56
C ARG A 194 -13.11 -6.27 -12.23
N LEU A 195 -13.85 -6.02 -11.17
CA LEU A 195 -13.53 -6.43 -9.81
C LEU A 195 -14.69 -7.27 -9.25
N ALA A 196 -14.37 -8.39 -8.61
CA ALA A 196 -15.30 -9.12 -7.77
C ALA A 196 -14.78 -9.14 -6.33
N LEU A 197 -15.68 -8.93 -5.37
CA LEU A 197 -15.38 -8.97 -3.96
C LEU A 197 -16.30 -9.93 -3.23
N LYS A 198 -15.72 -10.66 -2.29
CA LYS A 198 -16.44 -11.50 -1.33
C LYS A 198 -15.84 -11.32 0.05
N ASN A 199 -16.67 -11.17 1.08
CA ASN A 199 -16.22 -10.94 2.46
C ASN A 199 -15.20 -9.77 2.57
N ASN A 200 -15.44 -8.65 1.87
CA ASN A 200 -14.53 -7.49 1.82
C ASN A 200 -13.11 -7.77 1.29
N ARG A 201 -12.93 -8.86 0.52
CA ARG A 201 -11.67 -9.23 -0.13
C ARG A 201 -11.86 -9.32 -1.63
N LEU A 202 -10.84 -8.97 -2.39
CA LEU A 202 -10.88 -9.08 -3.84
C LEU A 202 -10.72 -10.55 -4.25
N THR A 203 -11.69 -11.09 -4.99
CA THR A 203 -11.67 -12.47 -5.50
C THR A 203 -11.40 -12.53 -7.01
N GLU A 204 -11.70 -11.45 -7.73
CA GLU A 204 -11.38 -11.29 -9.14
C GLU A 204 -10.85 -9.88 -9.38
N PHE A 205 -9.74 -9.78 -10.11
CA PHE A 205 -9.20 -8.55 -10.67
C PHE A 205 -8.93 -8.80 -12.14
N LYS A 206 -9.48 -7.97 -13.01
CA LYS A 206 -9.16 -7.95 -14.44
C LYS A 206 -9.04 -6.52 -14.90
N LEU A 207 -7.87 -6.17 -15.42
CA LEU A 207 -7.60 -4.88 -16.05
C LEU A 207 -7.26 -5.14 -17.52
N GLY A 208 -8.20 -4.86 -18.41
CA GLY A 208 -8.03 -5.08 -19.85
C GLY A 208 -7.17 -4.02 -20.52
N ASP A 209 -7.28 -2.77 -20.07
CA ASP A 209 -6.55 -1.62 -20.60
C ASP A 209 -6.29 -0.59 -19.46
N PRO A 210 -5.32 0.33 -19.62
CA PRO A 210 -5.13 1.43 -18.67
C PRO A 210 -6.37 2.32 -18.57
N LEU A 211 -6.71 2.77 -17.36
CA LEU A 211 -7.79 3.72 -17.17
C LEU A 211 -7.51 5.07 -17.84
N TYR A 212 -8.57 5.71 -18.37
CA TYR A 212 -8.52 7.07 -18.89
C TYR A 212 -8.09 8.10 -17.83
N TYR A 213 -8.57 7.99 -16.60
CA TYR A 213 -8.24 8.93 -15.52
C TYR A 213 -6.85 8.64 -14.93
N LYS A 214 -5.95 9.63 -15.04
CA LYS A 214 -4.57 9.57 -14.50
C LYS A 214 -4.41 10.17 -13.11
N ASP A 215 -5.37 10.98 -12.68
CA ASP A 215 -5.36 11.62 -11.38
C ASP A 215 -6.78 11.71 -10.82
N VAL A 216 -6.90 11.76 -9.49
CA VAL A 216 -8.16 11.86 -8.77
C VAL A 216 -7.99 12.67 -7.50
N ILE A 217 -9.01 13.43 -7.13
CA ILE A 217 -9.10 14.10 -5.83
C ILE A 217 -10.49 13.81 -5.27
N TYR A 218 -10.53 13.32 -4.03
CA TYR A 218 -11.77 13.10 -3.30
C TYR A 218 -11.81 13.97 -2.04
N ILE A 219 -12.83 14.83 -1.96
CA ILE A 219 -13.08 15.71 -0.82
C ILE A 219 -14.40 15.26 -0.21
N GLU A 220 -14.33 14.52 0.89
CA GLU A 220 -15.51 14.05 1.63
C GLU A 220 -16.25 15.22 2.30
N SER A 221 -15.49 16.20 2.80
CA SER A 221 -16.06 17.36 3.50
C SER A 221 -15.14 18.57 3.38
N PRO A 222 -15.68 19.79 3.24
CA PRO A 222 -14.89 21.02 3.31
C PRO A 222 -14.20 21.20 4.67
N PHE A 223 -14.61 20.46 5.72
CA PHE A 223 -13.94 20.49 7.01
C PHE A 223 -12.47 20.08 6.96
N VAL A 224 -12.04 19.34 5.93
CA VAL A 224 -10.65 18.92 5.75
C VAL A 224 -9.66 20.09 5.79
N PHE A 225 -10.05 21.25 5.26
CA PHE A 225 -9.19 22.43 5.20
C PHE A 225 -8.94 23.05 6.58
N TYR A 226 -9.81 22.85 7.56
CA TYR A 226 -9.61 23.39 8.91
C TYR A 226 -8.61 22.58 9.74
N PHE A 227 -8.44 21.30 9.43
CA PHE A 227 -7.55 20.40 10.19
C PHE A 227 -6.29 20.03 9.41
N ILE A 228 -6.03 20.69 8.28
CA ILE A 228 -4.90 20.36 7.42
C ILE A 228 -3.55 20.53 8.14
N ASP A 229 -3.42 21.57 8.97
CA ASP A 229 -2.24 21.80 9.81
C ASP A 229 -2.08 20.71 10.88
N LEU A 230 -3.20 20.20 11.41
CA LEU A 230 -3.19 19.12 12.38
C LEU A 230 -2.73 17.82 11.72
N LEU A 231 -3.30 17.51 10.54
CA LEU A 231 -2.88 16.37 9.72
C LEU A 231 -1.38 16.45 9.40
N GLN A 232 -0.87 17.64 9.04
CA GLN A 232 0.55 17.85 8.81
C GLN A 232 1.40 17.48 10.03
N ARG A 233 1.03 17.98 11.22
CA ARG A 233 1.75 17.67 12.46
C ARG A 233 1.72 16.18 12.79
N PHE A 234 0.59 15.51 12.54
CA PHE A 234 0.46 14.06 12.72
C PHE A 234 1.35 13.29 11.75
N MET A 235 1.35 13.65 10.46
CA MET A 235 2.19 13.00 9.45
C MET A 235 3.68 13.24 9.70
N ALA A 236 4.08 14.46 10.07
CA ALA A 236 5.47 14.80 10.39
C ALA A 236 5.99 14.02 11.61
N ARG A 237 5.16 13.85 12.66
CA ARG A 237 5.52 13.03 13.84
C ARG A 237 5.59 11.53 13.51
N ARG A 238 4.81 11.07 12.55
CA ARG A 238 4.78 9.66 12.14
C ARG A 238 5.96 9.27 11.25
N LEU A 239 6.44 10.19 10.40
CA LEU A 239 7.74 10.02 9.72
C LEU A 239 8.90 9.83 10.71
N MET A 240 8.77 10.36 11.94
CA MET A 240 9.74 10.14 13.03
C MET A 240 9.53 8.85 13.85
N GLN A 241 8.35 8.22 13.77
CA GLN A 241 8.03 6.99 14.50
C GLN A 241 7.91 5.82 13.51
N ARG A 242 8.99 5.03 13.39
CA ARG A 242 9.05 3.73 12.70
C ARG A 242 8.08 2.72 13.32
N THR A 243 6.77 2.92 13.15
CA THR A 243 5.74 2.02 13.68
C THR A 243 4.88 1.52 12.52
N ASN A 244 4.61 0.21 12.52
CA ASN A 244 3.80 -0.61 11.60
C ASN A 244 2.30 -0.19 11.51
N ARG A 245 2.03 1.05 11.91
CA ARG A 245 0.81 1.82 12.02
C ARG A 245 0.04 2.21 10.77
N ASP A 246 0.24 1.61 9.59
CA ASP A 246 -0.05 2.38 8.37
C ASP A 246 -1.55 2.73 8.15
N GLN A 247 -2.44 2.11 8.94
CA GLN A 247 -3.89 2.11 8.77
C GLN A 247 -4.71 3.27 9.39
N SER A 248 -4.11 4.37 9.88
CA SER A 248 -4.93 5.40 10.57
C SER A 248 -5.41 6.58 9.72
N ILE A 249 -4.80 6.87 8.57
CA ILE A 249 -5.17 8.02 7.73
C ILE A 249 -5.67 7.46 6.38
N PRO A 250 -6.93 7.76 5.99
CA PRO A 250 -7.43 7.45 4.67
C PRO A 250 -6.53 7.99 3.55
N TYR A 251 -6.41 7.24 2.46
CA TYR A 251 -5.56 7.62 1.33
C TYR A 251 -5.99 8.95 0.72
N HIS A 252 -7.30 9.22 0.63
CA HIS A 252 -7.78 10.49 0.06
C HIS A 252 -7.32 11.72 0.85
N LEU A 253 -7.17 11.60 2.18
CA LEU A 253 -6.66 12.69 3.01
C LEU A 253 -5.15 12.87 2.84
N LYS A 254 -4.40 11.76 2.76
CA LYS A 254 -2.96 11.78 2.50
C LYS A 254 -2.67 12.41 1.13
N ASP A 255 -3.34 11.93 0.08
CA ASP A 255 -3.24 12.40 -1.30
C ASP A 255 -3.58 13.89 -1.43
N LEU A 256 -4.73 14.30 -0.86
CA LEU A 256 -5.14 15.71 -0.87
C LEU A 256 -4.10 16.59 -0.18
N PHE A 257 -3.56 16.14 0.95
CA PHE A 257 -2.52 16.88 1.67
C PHE A 257 -1.23 17.02 0.86
N GLU A 258 -0.73 15.92 0.28
CA GLU A 258 0.50 15.93 -0.54
C GLU A 258 0.36 16.83 -1.76
N LYS A 259 -0.80 16.81 -2.43
CA LYS A 259 -1.13 17.70 -3.56
C LYS A 259 -1.24 19.17 -3.15
N LEU A 260 -1.81 19.47 -1.98
CA LEU A 260 -1.89 20.85 -1.50
C LEU A 260 -0.51 21.38 -1.10
N LYS A 261 0.29 20.55 -0.43
CA LYS A 261 1.65 20.89 -0.01
C LYS A 261 2.59 21.14 -1.18
N SER A 262 2.55 20.30 -2.21
CA SER A 262 3.42 20.44 -3.38
C SER A 262 3.11 21.73 -4.17
N LYS A 263 1.85 22.17 -4.20
CA LYS A 263 1.43 23.39 -4.91
C LYS A 263 1.55 24.67 -4.08
N ASN A 264 1.45 24.60 -2.75
CA ASN A 264 1.52 25.77 -1.87
C ASN A 264 2.50 25.58 -0.69
N PRO A 265 3.82 25.50 -0.92
CA PRO A 265 4.79 25.25 0.14
C PRO A 265 4.74 26.28 1.29
N GLN A 266 4.38 27.54 0.97
CA GLN A 266 4.29 28.64 1.93
C GLN A 266 3.09 28.55 2.88
N MET A 267 2.06 27.76 2.52
CA MET A 267 0.89 27.56 3.38
C MET A 267 1.17 26.54 4.50
N PHE A 268 2.29 25.80 4.38
CA PHE A 268 2.65 24.68 5.25
C PHE A 268 4.05 24.84 5.89
N SER A 269 4.63 26.04 5.84
CA SER A 269 5.92 26.40 6.46
C SER A 269 5.76 26.97 7.86
#